data_AF-A0ABC8TLJ5-F1
#
_entry.id   AF-A0ABC8TLJ5-F1
#
_cell.length_a   1.000
_cell.length_b   1.000
_cell.length_c   1.000
_cell.angle_alpha   90.00
_cell.angle_beta   90.00
_cell.angle_gamma   90.00
#
_symmetry.space_group_name_H-M   'P 1'
#
loop_
_entity.id
_entity.type
_entity.pdbx_description
1 polymer ?
#
loop_
_entity_poly.entity_id
_entity_poly.type
_entity_poly.pdbx_seq_one_letter_code
_entity_poly.pdbx_strand_id
1 'polypeptide(L)'
;MDNVDKVGYPSLAAFVEFVSQFDMPNGVRANKKDANVIEIGRPFSPAMFGSVLKKFTPHVSSTISGRPRQEDAQEFLSFVIDQMHDELVKLKGQLSRANGGKSSLNYSKEDNEWKTVGRDNKSAVTRTQTFIPSELSEIFGGQLRSVVRARGHKASETAQPFLLLQLNIAHETVHTIEDARHLFSAPETPDDYRISTAEKTEVVAAKKSIKIETLPKILILHLVRFDYGIYGMTKLNKPVGFPLELVLSRDLLVSSTTEGRRYELVSTITHHGREASRGIILLMRVTLMVSGCVLMMHLSLPSAQARCCMIRPMFSSTNKSDD
;
A
#
# COMPACT_ATOMS: atom_id res chain seq x y z
N MET A 1 11.73 -1.01 -24.53
CA MET A 1 11.42 -2.10 -23.55
C MET A 1 10.60 -3.13 -24.31
N ASP A 2 11.25 -3.91 -25.16
CA ASP A 2 10.58 -4.49 -26.32
C ASP A 2 10.58 -6.02 -26.24
N ASN A 3 9.41 -6.59 -26.47
CA ASN A 3 9.09 -8.03 -26.38
C ASN A 3 9.00 -8.64 -24.97
N VAL A 4 8.05 -8.14 -24.16
CA VAL A 4 7.37 -8.97 -23.16
C VAL A 4 6.34 -9.84 -23.89
N ASP A 5 6.55 -11.15 -23.97
CA ASP A 5 5.63 -12.06 -24.65
C ASP A 5 4.24 -12.04 -24.01
N LYS A 6 3.23 -11.57 -24.76
CA LYS A 6 1.83 -11.41 -24.29
C LYS A 6 1.21 -12.69 -23.72
N VAL A 7 1.73 -13.86 -24.09
CA VAL A 7 1.26 -15.18 -23.65
C VAL A 7 1.81 -15.56 -22.26
N GLY A 8 3.03 -15.11 -21.92
CA GLY A 8 3.70 -15.49 -20.67
C GLY A 8 3.42 -14.55 -19.49
N TYR A 9 3.06 -13.29 -19.80
CA TYR A 9 3.06 -12.14 -18.88
C TYR A 9 1.89 -11.18 -19.18
N PRO A 10 0.62 -11.64 -19.09
CA PRO A 10 -0.54 -10.87 -19.53
C PRO A 10 -0.78 -9.60 -18.72
N SER A 11 -0.39 -9.56 -17.44
CA SER A 11 -0.63 -8.42 -16.55
C SER A 11 0.38 -7.31 -16.84
N LEU A 12 1.66 -7.66 -16.95
CA LEU A 12 2.72 -6.73 -17.36
C LEU A 12 2.49 -6.21 -18.78
N ALA A 13 2.10 -7.07 -19.72
CA ALA A 13 1.78 -6.65 -21.08
C ALA A 13 0.60 -5.67 -21.13
N ALA A 14 -0.46 -5.89 -20.33
CA ALA A 14 -1.57 -4.95 -20.22
C ALA A 14 -1.13 -3.59 -19.64
N PHE A 15 -0.27 -3.57 -18.62
CA PHE A 15 0.26 -2.32 -18.07
C PHE A 15 1.18 -1.56 -19.04
N VAL A 16 2.03 -2.25 -19.80
CA VAL A 16 2.86 -1.62 -20.85
C VAL A 16 1.97 -1.01 -21.94
N GLU A 17 0.97 -1.75 -22.42
CA GLU A 17 0.02 -1.27 -23.42
C GLU A 17 -0.83 -0.09 -22.91
N PHE A 18 -1.22 -0.11 -21.63
CA PHE A 18 -1.93 1.00 -20.96
C PHE A 18 -1.07 2.24 -20.83
N VAL A 19 0.17 2.13 -20.32
CA VAL A 19 1.09 3.26 -20.16
C VAL A 19 1.44 3.87 -21.53
N SER A 20 1.53 3.07 -22.59
CA SER A 20 1.77 3.57 -23.95
C SER A 20 0.62 4.40 -24.56
N GLN A 21 -0.57 4.45 -23.93
CA GLN A 21 -1.67 5.34 -24.34
C GLN A 21 -1.51 6.77 -23.78
N PHE A 22 -0.57 7.01 -22.87
CA PHE A 22 -0.35 8.33 -22.27
C PHE A 22 0.78 9.06 -22.99
N ASP A 23 0.48 10.22 -23.54
CA ASP A 23 1.48 11.17 -24.03
C ASP A 23 2.35 11.64 -22.85
N MET A 24 3.58 11.12 -22.76
CA MET A 24 4.55 11.63 -21.80
C MET A 24 4.99 13.03 -22.25
N PRO A 25 4.84 14.08 -21.41
CA PRO A 25 5.19 15.44 -21.81
C PRO A 25 6.70 15.53 -22.12
N ASN A 26 7.02 15.79 -23.39
CA ASN A 26 8.38 15.74 -23.97
C ASN A 26 9.30 16.86 -23.46
N GLY A 27 9.66 16.85 -22.17
CA GLY A 27 10.78 17.63 -21.61
C GLY A 27 10.70 19.16 -21.72
N VAL A 28 9.62 19.73 -22.29
CA VAL A 28 9.48 21.17 -22.46
C VAL A 28 9.36 21.80 -21.08
N ARG A 29 10.37 22.61 -20.72
CA ARG A 29 10.32 23.47 -19.54
C ARG A 29 9.08 24.36 -19.63
N ALA A 30 8.03 24.01 -18.91
CA ALA A 30 6.83 24.83 -18.81
C ALA A 30 7.23 26.24 -18.33
N ASN A 31 7.06 27.22 -19.21
CA ASN A 31 7.30 28.62 -18.87
C ASN A 31 6.34 28.99 -17.72
N LYS A 32 6.86 29.70 -16.71
CA LYS A 32 6.18 30.00 -15.43
C LYS A 32 4.86 30.81 -15.53
N LYS A 33 4.30 31.05 -16.72
CA LYS A 33 3.12 31.89 -16.94
C LYS A 33 1.80 31.11 -17.06
N ASP A 34 1.81 29.87 -17.56
CA ASP A 34 0.57 29.13 -17.88
C ASP A 34 0.23 28.03 -16.86
N ALA A 35 0.42 28.30 -15.57
CA ALA A 35 0.29 27.32 -14.48
C ALA A 35 -1.18 26.91 -14.13
N ASN A 36 -2.14 27.15 -15.02
CA ASN A 36 -3.57 26.93 -14.79
C ASN A 36 -4.27 25.99 -15.80
N VAL A 37 -3.58 25.54 -16.86
CA VAL A 37 -4.16 24.58 -17.82
C VAL A 37 -3.73 23.16 -17.42
N ILE A 38 -4.69 22.37 -16.97
CA ILE A 38 -4.51 20.91 -16.85
C ILE A 38 -4.69 20.34 -18.26
N GLU A 39 -3.63 19.80 -18.84
CA GLU A 39 -3.69 19.10 -20.12
C GLU A 39 -4.34 17.73 -19.90
N ILE A 40 -5.60 17.59 -20.34
CA ILE A 40 -6.38 16.37 -20.20
C ILE A 40 -6.23 15.57 -21.50
N GLY A 41 -5.57 14.41 -21.41
CA GLY A 41 -5.44 13.46 -22.51
C GLY A 41 -6.79 12.93 -23.01
N ARG A 42 -6.81 12.34 -24.20
CA ARG A 42 -8.05 11.79 -24.78
C ARG A 42 -8.58 10.63 -23.93
N PRO A 43 -9.88 10.59 -23.59
CA PRO A 43 -10.45 9.45 -22.89
C PRO A 43 -10.40 8.20 -23.76
N PHE A 44 -9.96 7.08 -23.20
CA PHE A 44 -9.89 5.79 -23.88
C PHE A 44 -10.43 4.66 -23.00
N SER A 45 -10.80 3.53 -23.62
CA SER A 45 -11.24 2.34 -22.91
C SER A 45 -10.04 1.43 -22.62
N PRO A 46 -9.80 0.99 -21.37
CA PRO A 46 -8.64 0.19 -21.00
C PRO A 46 -8.81 -1.30 -21.37
N ALA A 47 -9.08 -1.58 -22.65
CA ALA A 47 -9.43 -2.91 -23.16
C ALA A 47 -8.32 -3.95 -23.00
N MET A 48 -7.05 -3.53 -22.91
CA MET A 48 -5.89 -4.40 -22.68
C MET A 48 -5.99 -5.22 -21.38
N PHE A 49 -6.75 -4.73 -20.38
CA PHE A 49 -6.97 -5.46 -19.13
C PHE A 49 -8.01 -6.58 -19.22
N GLY A 50 -8.59 -6.86 -20.38
CA GLY A 50 -9.63 -7.89 -20.53
C GLY A 50 -9.22 -9.30 -20.07
N SER A 51 -7.94 -9.66 -20.15
CA SER A 51 -7.40 -10.92 -19.61
C SER A 51 -7.23 -10.88 -18.08
N VAL A 52 -6.76 -9.75 -17.54
CA VAL A 52 -6.56 -9.51 -16.10
C VAL A 52 -7.91 -9.51 -15.37
N LEU A 53 -8.92 -8.82 -15.92
CA LEU A 53 -10.28 -8.78 -15.37
C LEU A 53 -10.95 -10.16 -15.38
N LYS A 54 -10.76 -10.99 -16.42
CA LYS A 54 -11.26 -12.36 -16.46
C LYS A 54 -10.65 -13.26 -15.38
N LYS A 55 -9.38 -13.05 -15.01
CA LYS A 55 -8.75 -13.74 -13.88
C LYS A 55 -9.29 -13.26 -12.53
N PHE A 56 -9.55 -11.95 -12.40
CA PHE A 56 -10.04 -11.33 -11.17
C PHE A 56 -11.49 -11.74 -10.86
N THR A 57 -12.38 -11.71 -11.87
CA THR A 57 -13.80 -12.07 -11.73
C THR A 57 -14.17 -13.27 -12.62
N PRO A 58 -13.67 -14.50 -12.34
CA PRO A 58 -13.90 -15.67 -13.20
C PRO A 58 -15.36 -16.10 -13.24
N HIS A 59 -16.15 -15.77 -12.20
CA HIS A 59 -17.57 -16.05 -12.11
C HIS A 59 -18.45 -15.07 -12.90
N VAL A 60 -17.90 -13.93 -13.32
CA VAL A 60 -18.57 -12.98 -14.24
C VAL A 60 -18.33 -13.45 -15.68
N SER A 61 -18.85 -14.65 -15.98
CA SER A 61 -18.97 -15.14 -17.35
C SER A 61 -19.76 -14.13 -18.20
N SER A 62 -19.46 -14.08 -19.49
CA SER A 62 -20.07 -13.18 -20.48
C SER A 62 -21.51 -13.59 -20.83
N THR A 63 -22.37 -13.73 -19.82
CA THR A 63 -23.72 -14.28 -19.94
C THR A 63 -24.76 -13.29 -19.38
N ILE A 64 -25.56 -12.73 -20.29
CA ILE A 64 -26.91 -12.16 -20.07
C ILE A 64 -26.99 -10.81 -19.31
N SER A 65 -27.03 -9.73 -20.11
CA SER A 65 -27.74 -8.43 -19.95
C SER A 65 -27.69 -7.62 -18.63
N GLY A 66 -27.10 -8.12 -17.56
CA GLY A 66 -26.93 -7.38 -16.30
C GLY A 66 -25.82 -6.34 -16.38
N ARG A 67 -25.92 -5.27 -15.57
CA ARG A 67 -24.76 -4.42 -15.29
C ARG A 67 -23.68 -5.28 -14.59
N PRO A 68 -22.39 -5.15 -14.94
CA PRO A 68 -21.33 -5.88 -14.25
C PRO A 68 -21.37 -5.58 -12.75
N ARG A 69 -21.06 -6.59 -11.94
CA ARG A 69 -21.00 -6.45 -10.47
C ARG A 69 -19.93 -5.42 -10.12
N GLN A 70 -20.20 -4.64 -9.07
CA GLN A 70 -19.18 -3.74 -8.50
C GLN A 70 -18.29 -4.56 -7.58
N GLU A 71 -16.98 -4.35 -7.73
CA GLU A 71 -15.93 -5.02 -6.97
C GLU A 71 -15.13 -4.00 -6.15
N ASP A 72 -14.43 -4.46 -5.11
CA ASP A 72 -13.63 -3.59 -4.26
C ASP A 72 -12.31 -3.17 -4.96
N ALA A 73 -12.02 -1.87 -4.96
CA ALA A 73 -10.80 -1.33 -5.56
C ALA A 73 -9.53 -1.74 -4.81
N GLN A 74 -9.59 -1.98 -3.50
CA GLN A 74 -8.46 -2.49 -2.72
C GLN A 74 -8.17 -3.95 -3.04
N GLU A 75 -9.22 -4.77 -3.20
CA GLU A 75 -9.08 -6.16 -3.63
C GLU A 75 -8.47 -6.22 -5.04
N PHE A 76 -9.00 -5.43 -5.99
CA PHE A 76 -8.45 -5.36 -7.34
C PHE A 76 -7.01 -4.85 -7.38
N LEU A 77 -6.66 -3.81 -6.60
CA LEU A 77 -5.27 -3.33 -6.50
C LEU A 77 -4.34 -4.46 -6.02
N SER A 78 -4.74 -5.16 -4.96
CA SER A 78 -3.91 -6.21 -4.34
C SER A 78 -3.67 -7.34 -5.34
N PHE A 79 -4.75 -7.83 -5.95
CA PHE A 79 -4.71 -8.82 -7.03
C PHE A 79 -3.79 -8.40 -8.18
N VAL A 80 -3.86 -7.14 -8.62
CA VAL A 80 -3.02 -6.62 -9.72
C VAL A 80 -1.55 -6.58 -9.32
N ILE A 81 -1.22 -6.07 -8.12
CA ILE A 81 0.17 -6.02 -7.64
C ILE A 81 0.73 -7.44 -7.52
N ASP A 82 -0.02 -8.39 -6.96
CA ASP A 82 0.40 -9.78 -6.81
C ASP A 82 0.63 -10.47 -8.17
N GLN A 83 -0.29 -10.30 -9.13
CA GLN A 83 -0.10 -10.85 -10.48
C GLN A 83 1.11 -10.27 -11.20
N MET A 84 1.34 -8.94 -11.11
CA MET A 84 2.52 -8.32 -11.70
C MET A 84 3.81 -8.72 -10.97
N HIS A 85 3.75 -8.94 -9.66
CA HIS A 85 4.87 -9.39 -8.84
C HIS A 85 5.35 -10.78 -9.28
N ASP A 86 4.44 -11.75 -9.35
CA ASP A 86 4.73 -13.11 -9.83
C ASP A 86 5.29 -13.10 -11.26
N GLU A 87 4.72 -12.27 -12.13
CA GLU A 87 5.18 -12.09 -13.51
C GLU A 87 6.60 -11.50 -13.59
N LEU A 88 6.96 -10.51 -12.77
CA LEU A 88 8.31 -9.94 -12.69
C LEU A 88 9.34 -10.93 -12.12
N VAL A 89 9.00 -11.63 -11.03
CA VAL A 89 9.85 -12.65 -10.42
C VAL A 89 10.15 -13.76 -11.44
N LYS A 90 9.13 -14.21 -12.19
CA LYS A 90 9.26 -15.18 -13.27
C LYS A 90 10.13 -14.68 -14.42
N LEU A 91 9.98 -13.43 -14.88
CA LEU A 91 10.86 -12.80 -15.89
C LEU A 91 12.33 -12.83 -15.45
N LYS A 92 12.61 -12.37 -14.23
CA LYS A 92 13.95 -12.30 -13.66
C LYS A 92 14.62 -13.67 -13.53
N GLY A 93 13.83 -14.69 -13.14
CA GLY A 93 14.27 -16.09 -13.12
C GLY A 93 14.60 -16.65 -14.51
N GLN A 94 13.83 -16.27 -15.55
CA GLN A 94 14.13 -16.67 -16.92
C GLN A 94 15.40 -16.00 -17.48
N LEU A 95 15.55 -14.68 -17.28
CA LEU A 95 16.76 -13.95 -17.68
C LEU A 95 18.03 -14.52 -17.01
N SER A 96 17.93 -14.89 -15.74
CA SER A 96 19.02 -15.52 -14.99
C SER A 96 19.42 -16.89 -15.58
N ARG A 97 18.43 -17.70 -15.99
CA ARG A 97 18.67 -19.00 -16.63
C ARG A 97 19.20 -18.88 -18.07
N ALA A 98 18.78 -17.86 -18.81
CA ALA A 98 19.31 -17.57 -20.15
C ALA A 98 20.80 -17.19 -20.11
N ASN A 99 21.23 -16.44 -19.08
CA ASN A 99 22.63 -16.08 -18.85
C ASN A 99 23.45 -17.18 -18.14
N GLY A 100 23.02 -18.45 -18.18
CA GLY A 100 23.76 -19.59 -17.61
C GLY A 100 23.76 -19.67 -16.07
N GLY A 101 23.08 -18.77 -15.37
CA GLY A 101 22.99 -18.75 -13.92
C GLY A 101 22.02 -19.80 -13.37
N LYS A 102 22.55 -20.85 -12.73
CA LYS A 102 21.75 -21.76 -11.91
C LYS A 102 21.32 -21.07 -10.61
N SER A 103 20.12 -20.49 -10.59
CA SER A 103 19.44 -20.08 -9.37
C SER A 103 18.10 -20.79 -9.26
N SER A 104 18.00 -21.75 -8.33
CA SER A 104 16.74 -22.37 -7.91
C SER A 104 16.00 -21.42 -6.98
N LEU A 105 15.16 -20.56 -7.55
CA LEU A 105 14.35 -19.62 -6.79
C LEU A 105 13.17 -20.36 -6.13
N ASN A 106 13.44 -20.97 -4.98
CA ASN A 106 12.42 -21.52 -4.09
C ASN A 106 11.84 -20.38 -3.22
N TYR A 107 10.58 -20.53 -2.80
CA TYR A 107 10.00 -19.71 -1.74
C TYR A 107 10.77 -19.94 -0.43
N SER A 108 11.63 -19.02 -0.05
CA SER A 108 12.27 -19.01 1.27
C SER A 108 11.29 -18.53 2.33
N LYS A 109 10.42 -19.42 2.82
CA LYS A 109 9.97 -19.37 4.23
C LYS A 109 11.16 -19.72 5.11
N GLU A 110 12.14 -18.82 5.16
CA GLU A 110 13.16 -18.84 6.20
C GLU A 110 12.49 -18.37 7.50
N ASP A 111 11.98 -19.33 8.27
CA ASP A 111 11.70 -19.15 9.69
C ASP A 111 13.05 -19.04 10.45
N ASN A 112 13.79 -17.97 10.15
CA ASN A 112 15.00 -17.58 10.83
C ASN A 112 14.60 -17.05 12.22
N GLU A 113 14.39 -17.98 13.17
CA GLU A 113 14.18 -17.69 14.58
C GLU A 113 15.49 -17.15 15.21
N TRP A 114 15.82 -15.90 14.90
CA TRP A 114 17.01 -15.25 15.44
C TRP A 114 16.71 -14.61 16.80
N LYS A 115 17.57 -14.86 17.78
CA LYS A 115 17.52 -14.17 19.07
C LYS A 115 18.19 -12.81 18.95
N THR A 116 17.42 -11.78 18.62
CA THR A 116 17.93 -10.41 18.54
C THR A 116 18.18 -9.87 19.95
N VAL A 117 19.38 -9.32 20.19
CA VAL A 117 19.68 -8.55 21.41
C VAL A 117 19.20 -7.11 21.23
N GLY A 118 18.20 -6.72 22.01
CA GLY A 118 17.71 -5.34 22.00
C GLY A 118 18.72 -4.35 22.62
N ARG A 119 18.45 -3.05 22.44
CA ARG A 119 19.29 -1.93 22.91
C ARG A 119 19.56 -1.91 24.44
N ASP A 120 18.83 -2.72 25.22
CA ASP A 120 18.98 -2.91 26.68
C ASP A 120 19.53 -4.30 27.06
N ASN A 121 20.20 -5.02 26.16
CA ASN A 121 20.68 -6.41 26.36
C ASN A 121 19.56 -7.44 26.67
N LYS A 122 18.30 -7.09 26.37
CA LYS A 122 17.13 -7.98 26.49
C LYS A 122 16.98 -8.77 25.20
N SER A 123 17.12 -10.10 25.28
CA SER A 123 16.91 -11.00 24.12
C SER A 123 15.42 -11.17 23.82
N ALA A 124 15.00 -10.92 22.58
CA ALA A 124 13.69 -11.25 22.06
C ALA A 124 13.78 -12.40 21.05
N VAL A 125 12.70 -13.16 20.88
CA VAL A 125 12.58 -14.14 19.78
C VAL A 125 12.00 -13.40 18.58
N THR A 126 12.80 -13.21 17.54
CA THR A 126 12.40 -12.51 16.31
C THR A 126 12.08 -13.50 15.21
N ARG A 127 10.87 -13.42 14.64
CA ARG A 127 10.48 -14.12 13.39
C ARG A 127 10.34 -13.11 12.27
N THR A 128 11.05 -13.31 11.17
CA THR A 128 11.05 -12.37 10.04
C THR A 128 10.40 -12.98 8.81
N GLN A 129 9.44 -12.27 8.23
CA GLN A 129 8.86 -12.55 6.92
C GLN A 129 9.32 -11.45 5.96
N THR A 130 9.67 -11.83 4.73
CA THR A 130 10.14 -10.93 3.66
C THR A 130 9.41 -11.22 2.35
N PHE A 131 9.26 -10.21 1.49
CA PHE A 131 8.91 -10.44 0.09
C PHE A 131 10.04 -11.15 -0.66
N ILE A 132 9.70 -11.87 -1.72
CA ILE A 132 10.66 -12.16 -2.78
C ILE A 132 11.05 -10.79 -3.43
N PRO A 133 12.32 -10.47 -3.67
CA PRO A 133 12.69 -9.17 -4.23
C PRO A 133 12.22 -8.99 -5.68
N SER A 134 11.48 -7.91 -5.92
CA SER A 134 10.97 -7.47 -7.23
C SER A 134 10.98 -5.94 -7.29
N GLU A 135 10.85 -5.40 -8.50
CA GLU A 135 10.78 -3.97 -8.73
C GLU A 135 9.52 -3.34 -8.07
N LEU A 136 8.42 -4.09 -7.94
CA LEU A 136 7.22 -3.66 -7.22
C LEU A 136 7.42 -3.65 -5.69
N SER A 137 8.06 -4.67 -5.13
CA SER A 137 8.37 -4.70 -3.69
C SER A 137 9.45 -3.67 -3.30
N GLU A 138 10.28 -3.20 -4.24
CA GLU A 138 11.18 -2.06 -4.01
C GLU A 138 10.46 -0.69 -3.98
N ILE A 139 9.26 -0.60 -4.58
CA ILE A 139 8.46 0.63 -4.67
C ILE A 139 7.42 0.68 -3.54
N PHE A 140 6.60 -0.36 -3.42
CA PHE A 140 5.45 -0.43 -2.50
C PHE A 140 5.73 -1.23 -1.23
N GLY A 141 6.79 -2.04 -1.22
CA GLY A 141 7.12 -2.89 -0.08
C GLY A 141 7.67 -2.11 1.10
N GLY A 142 6.99 -2.18 2.23
CA GLY A 142 7.51 -1.83 3.55
C GLY A 142 7.54 -3.05 4.46
N GLN A 143 7.98 -2.84 5.70
CA GLN A 143 7.99 -3.88 6.74
C GLN A 143 7.44 -3.31 8.05
N LEU A 144 6.51 -4.02 8.68
CA LEU A 144 6.00 -3.79 10.02
C LEU A 144 6.77 -4.64 11.01
N ARG A 145 7.00 -4.14 12.22
CA ARG A 145 7.46 -4.91 13.37
C ARG A 145 6.42 -4.89 14.47
N SER A 146 5.82 -6.05 14.70
CA SER A 146 4.94 -6.32 15.83
C SER A 146 5.79 -6.80 17.01
N VAL A 147 5.61 -6.18 18.19
CA VAL A 147 6.25 -6.60 19.45
C VAL A 147 5.16 -6.99 20.43
N VAL A 148 5.19 -8.24 20.89
CA VAL A 148 4.28 -8.79 21.92
C VAL A 148 5.05 -9.01 23.21
N ARG A 149 4.53 -8.47 24.32
CA ARG A 149 5.10 -8.59 25.66
C ARG A 149 4.05 -9.16 26.61
N ALA A 150 4.19 -10.45 26.95
CA ALA A 150 3.41 -11.10 28.00
C ALA A 150 4.10 -10.99 29.36
N ARG A 151 3.32 -10.87 30.44
CA ARG A 151 3.87 -10.74 31.80
C ARG A 151 4.62 -12.01 32.22
N GLY A 152 5.92 -11.90 32.51
CA GLY A 152 6.75 -13.02 32.95
C GLY A 152 7.48 -13.79 31.84
N HIS A 153 7.18 -13.51 30.57
CA HIS A 153 7.79 -14.19 29.42
C HIS A 153 8.72 -13.24 28.65
N LYS A 154 9.58 -13.81 27.79
CA LYS A 154 10.38 -13.02 26.84
C LYS A 154 9.47 -12.34 25.83
N ALA A 155 9.90 -11.19 25.33
CA ALA A 155 9.22 -10.53 24.22
C ALA A 155 9.31 -11.40 22.96
N SER A 156 8.19 -11.52 22.24
CA SER A 156 8.15 -12.05 20.89
C SER A 156 8.06 -10.88 19.91
N GLU A 157 8.84 -10.95 18.84
CA GLU A 157 8.87 -9.94 17.81
C GLU A 157 8.64 -10.58 16.45
N THR A 158 7.80 -9.97 15.63
CA THR A 158 7.51 -10.44 14.27
C THR A 158 7.70 -9.30 13.29
N ALA A 159 8.66 -9.42 12.38
CA ALA A 159 8.79 -8.55 11.23
C ALA A 159 7.93 -9.11 10.08
N GLN A 160 7.01 -8.31 9.54
CA GLN A 160 6.00 -8.72 8.55
C GLN A 160 6.00 -7.74 7.37
N PRO A 161 6.03 -8.23 6.12
CA PRO A 161 6.06 -7.36 4.95
C PRO A 161 4.67 -6.78 4.66
N PHE A 162 4.60 -5.57 4.08
CA PHE A 162 3.34 -4.96 3.65
C PHE A 162 3.48 -4.20 2.33
N LEU A 163 2.42 -4.16 1.53
CA LEU A 163 2.31 -3.31 0.32
C LEU A 163 1.36 -2.12 0.53
N LEU A 164 0.47 -2.23 1.51
CA LEU A 164 -0.63 -1.32 1.80
C LEU A 164 -0.94 -1.40 3.30
N LEU A 165 -1.16 -0.25 3.95
CA LEU A 165 -1.58 -0.20 5.35
C LEU A 165 -3.09 0.01 5.43
N GLN A 166 -3.78 -0.92 6.08
CA GLN A 166 -5.19 -0.80 6.40
C GLN A 166 -5.34 0.00 7.70
N LEU A 167 -6.02 1.13 7.63
CA LEU A 167 -6.30 2.00 8.76
C LEU A 167 -7.76 1.85 9.18
N ASN A 168 -7.97 1.37 10.40
CA ASN A 168 -9.30 1.37 11.00
C ASN A 168 -9.69 2.81 11.34
N ILE A 169 -10.78 3.28 10.72
CA ILE A 169 -11.34 4.61 10.95
C ILE A 169 -12.72 4.58 11.61
N ALA A 170 -13.19 3.44 12.11
CA ALA A 170 -14.49 3.33 12.78
C ALA A 170 -14.52 4.10 14.10
N HIS A 171 -13.47 3.98 14.92
CA HIS A 171 -13.38 4.55 16.26
C HIS A 171 -13.72 6.05 16.31
N GLU A 172 -14.53 6.48 17.28
CA GLU A 172 -15.15 7.81 17.29
C GLU A 172 -14.12 8.95 17.26
N THR A 173 -13.03 8.82 18.02
CA THR A 173 -11.94 9.82 18.12
C THR A 173 -11.11 9.98 16.83
N VAL A 174 -11.30 9.12 15.83
CA VAL A 174 -10.54 9.20 14.57
C VAL A 174 -11.26 10.16 13.62
N HIS A 175 -10.68 11.35 13.44
CA HIS A 175 -11.18 12.37 12.52
C HIS A 175 -10.20 12.68 11.38
N THR A 176 -8.94 12.26 11.52
CA THR A 176 -7.86 12.44 10.56
C THR A 176 -7.10 11.14 10.29
N ILE A 177 -6.28 11.11 9.24
CA ILE A 177 -5.37 9.99 9.00
C ILE A 177 -4.27 9.91 10.06
N GLU A 178 -3.87 11.05 10.63
CA GLU A 178 -2.97 11.12 11.77
C GLU A 178 -3.54 10.34 12.97
N ASP A 179 -4.80 10.60 13.35
CA ASP A 179 -5.49 9.86 14.43
C ASP A 179 -5.55 8.35 14.14
N ALA A 180 -5.91 7.98 12.91
CA ALA A 180 -6.03 6.59 12.48
C ALA A 180 -4.69 5.84 12.56
N ARG A 181 -3.58 6.55 12.28
CA ARG A 181 -2.22 5.99 12.36
C ARG A 181 -1.70 5.92 13.79
N HIS A 182 -2.02 6.89 14.64
CA HIS A 182 -1.76 6.79 16.07
C HIS A 182 -2.52 5.61 16.70
N LEU A 183 -3.78 5.36 16.29
CA LEU A 183 -4.54 4.18 16.69
C LEU A 183 -3.92 2.87 16.16
N PHE A 184 -3.48 2.83 14.90
CA PHE A 184 -2.81 1.66 14.29
C PHE A 184 -1.55 1.20 15.05
N SER A 185 -0.78 2.15 15.60
CA SER A 185 0.42 1.85 16.40
C SER A 185 0.19 1.87 17.92
N ALA A 186 -1.04 2.13 18.38
CA ALA A 186 -1.35 2.12 19.80
C ALA A 186 -1.15 0.70 20.39
N PRO A 187 -0.60 0.57 21.61
CA PRO A 187 -0.48 -0.74 22.26
C PRO A 187 -1.85 -1.33 22.58
N GLU A 188 -2.19 -2.47 21.98
CA GLU A 188 -3.41 -3.23 22.23
C GLU A 188 -3.15 -4.36 23.23
N THR A 189 -4.20 -4.79 23.94
CA THR A 189 -4.20 -6.01 24.77
C THR A 189 -5.03 -7.08 24.07
N PRO A 190 -4.42 -8.11 23.46
CA PRO A 190 -5.18 -9.19 22.84
C PRO A 190 -5.93 -9.98 23.93
N ASP A 191 -7.23 -10.18 23.75
CA ASP A 191 -8.10 -10.80 24.77
C ASP A 191 -7.68 -12.24 25.14
N ASP A 192 -7.07 -12.95 24.19
CA ASP A 192 -6.97 -14.41 24.22
C ASP A 192 -5.55 -14.92 23.88
N TYR A 193 -4.51 -14.18 24.29
CA TYR A 193 -3.11 -14.52 24.01
C TYR A 193 -2.66 -15.78 24.77
N ARG A 194 -2.48 -16.87 24.04
CA ARG A 194 -2.06 -18.18 24.55
C ARG A 194 -0.56 -18.40 24.38
N ILE A 195 0.09 -18.87 25.44
CA ILE A 195 1.48 -19.31 25.43
C ILE A 195 1.49 -20.82 25.65
N SER A 196 2.04 -21.57 24.71
CA SER A 196 2.26 -23.01 24.82
C SER A 196 3.69 -23.29 25.26
N THR A 197 3.83 -23.92 26.42
CA THR A 197 5.07 -24.55 26.91
C THR A 197 4.99 -26.06 26.69
N ALA A 198 6.09 -26.79 26.89
CA ALA A 198 6.12 -28.25 26.69
C ALA A 198 5.12 -29.04 27.56
N GLU A 199 4.65 -28.45 28.66
CA GLU A 199 3.79 -29.12 29.66
C GLU A 199 2.40 -28.47 29.80
N LYS A 200 2.21 -27.21 29.32
CA LYS A 200 0.96 -26.48 29.52
C LYS A 200 0.76 -25.35 28.50
N THR A 201 -0.50 -25.15 28.10
CA THR A 201 -0.96 -23.92 27.43
C THR A 201 -1.67 -23.03 28.44
N GLU A 202 -1.26 -21.78 28.54
CA GLU A 202 -1.84 -20.78 29.45
C GLU A 202 -2.25 -19.50 28.70
N VAL A 203 -3.33 -18.86 29.16
CA VAL A 203 -3.76 -17.54 28.66
C VAL A 203 -3.11 -16.49 29.57
N VAL A 204 -2.34 -15.57 28.98
CA VAL A 204 -1.55 -14.59 29.74
C VAL A 204 -1.78 -13.19 29.20
N ALA A 205 -1.99 -12.23 30.11
CA ALA A 205 -2.11 -10.82 29.75
C ALA A 205 -0.86 -10.34 28.99
N ALA A 206 -1.06 -9.94 27.75
CA ALA A 206 -0.02 -9.45 26.85
C ALA A 206 -0.35 -8.05 26.32
N LYS A 207 0.69 -7.29 25.98
CA LYS A 207 0.58 -6.05 25.20
C LYS A 207 1.25 -6.26 23.85
N LYS A 208 0.51 -6.03 22.77
CA LYS A 208 0.99 -6.03 21.39
C LYS A 208 1.11 -4.58 20.92
N SER A 209 2.17 -4.27 20.18
CA SER A 209 2.38 -2.95 19.59
C SER A 209 3.00 -3.10 18.21
N ILE A 210 2.52 -2.33 17.23
CA ILE A 210 2.96 -2.42 15.84
C ILE A 210 3.63 -1.11 15.46
N LYS A 211 4.80 -1.20 14.83
CA LYS A 211 5.53 -0.05 14.26
C LYS A 211 5.97 -0.36 12.84
N ILE A 212 6.24 0.66 12.05
CA ILE A 212 6.86 0.52 10.74
C ILE A 212 8.39 0.42 10.94
N GLU A 213 8.99 -0.64 10.43
CA GLU A 213 10.43 -0.91 10.45
C GLU A 213 11.11 -0.36 9.20
N THR A 214 10.56 -0.70 8.03
CA THR A 214 11.04 -0.26 6.71
C THR A 214 9.93 0.47 5.98
N LEU A 215 10.27 1.64 5.42
CA LEU A 215 9.33 2.52 4.71
C LEU A 215 9.33 2.26 3.21
N PRO A 216 8.15 2.14 2.55
CA PRO A 216 8.08 2.03 1.10
C PRO A 216 8.32 3.39 0.43
N LYS A 217 8.80 3.38 -0.82
CA LYS A 217 8.95 4.59 -1.65
C LYS A 217 7.60 5.21 -2.02
N ILE A 218 6.59 4.36 -2.21
CA ILE A 218 5.18 4.74 -2.37
C ILE A 218 4.36 4.08 -1.28
N LEU A 219 3.80 4.89 -0.37
CA LEU A 219 2.97 4.41 0.73
C LEU A 219 1.50 4.41 0.31
N ILE A 220 0.87 3.22 0.34
CA ILE A 220 -0.58 3.08 0.07
C ILE A 220 -1.31 2.98 1.40
N LEU A 221 -2.29 3.86 1.63
CA LEU A 221 -3.17 3.82 2.82
C LEU A 221 -4.61 3.51 2.39
N HIS A 222 -5.17 2.44 2.94
CA HIS A 222 -6.56 2.05 2.78
C HIS A 222 -7.36 2.39 4.04
N LEU A 223 -8.39 3.21 3.92
CA LEU A 223 -9.30 3.50 5.03
C LEU A 223 -10.39 2.45 5.05
N VAL A 224 -10.44 1.62 6.11
CA VAL A 224 -11.43 0.55 6.24
C VAL A 224 -12.82 1.17 6.42
N ARG A 225 -13.58 1.22 5.32
CA ARG A 225 -14.90 1.86 5.23
C ARG A 225 -16.05 0.88 5.05
N PHE A 226 -15.76 -0.39 4.76
CA PHE A 226 -16.75 -1.43 4.64
C PHE A 226 -16.55 -2.45 5.75
N ASP A 227 -17.65 -2.81 6.40
CA ASP A 227 -17.66 -3.80 7.48
C ASP A 227 -18.88 -4.71 7.31
N TYR A 228 -18.73 -5.99 7.67
CA TYR A 228 -19.73 -7.03 7.45
C TYR A 228 -20.43 -7.37 8.77
N GLY A 229 -21.56 -6.73 9.01
CA GLY A 229 -22.40 -7.00 10.19
C GLY A 229 -23.40 -8.14 9.97
N ILE A 230 -24.16 -8.47 11.01
CA ILE A 230 -25.23 -9.47 10.97
C ILE A 230 -26.34 -9.15 9.94
N TYR A 231 -26.46 -7.88 9.53
CA TYR A 231 -27.42 -7.41 8.51
C TYR A 231 -26.76 -7.22 7.13
N GLY A 232 -25.55 -7.75 6.93
CA GLY A 232 -24.77 -7.62 5.70
C GLY A 232 -23.77 -6.46 5.73
N MET A 233 -23.26 -6.12 4.55
CA MET A 233 -22.18 -5.15 4.39
C MET A 233 -22.66 -3.70 4.53
N THR A 234 -22.07 -2.96 5.46
CA THR A 234 -22.37 -1.56 5.74
C THR A 234 -21.21 -0.65 5.36
N LYS A 235 -21.51 0.60 5.00
CA LYS A 235 -20.50 1.62 4.63
C LYS A 235 -20.39 2.70 5.69
N LEU A 236 -19.20 2.87 6.25
CA LEU A 236 -18.84 3.98 7.13
C LEU A 236 -18.66 5.27 6.32
N ASN A 237 -19.69 6.11 6.37
CA ASN A 237 -19.70 7.41 5.69
C ASN A 237 -19.07 8.56 6.51
N LYS A 238 -18.29 8.24 7.56
CA LYS A 238 -17.60 9.25 8.40
C LYS A 238 -16.55 10.02 7.58
N PRO A 239 -16.53 11.36 7.60
CA PRO A 239 -15.45 12.15 7.00
C PRO A 239 -14.14 11.89 7.76
N VAL A 240 -13.02 11.84 7.04
CA VAL A 240 -11.67 11.70 7.62
C VAL A 240 -10.78 12.69 6.90
N GLY A 241 -10.21 13.65 7.61
CA GLY A 241 -9.28 14.63 7.05
C GLY A 241 -7.93 14.00 6.73
N PHE A 242 -7.23 14.55 5.73
CA PHE A 242 -5.82 14.28 5.51
C PHE A 242 -5.09 15.50 4.93
N PRO A 243 -3.77 15.62 5.16
CA PRO A 243 -2.96 16.66 4.54
C PRO A 243 -2.57 16.28 3.10
N LEU A 244 -2.15 17.29 2.32
CA LEU A 244 -1.45 17.06 1.04
C LEU A 244 -0.01 16.58 1.26
N GLU A 245 0.58 16.90 2.41
CA GLU A 245 1.91 16.48 2.83
C GLU A 245 1.81 15.67 4.12
N LEU A 246 2.06 14.37 4.05
CA LEU A 246 2.00 13.48 5.20
C LEU A 246 3.40 13.30 5.80
N VAL A 247 3.57 13.69 7.07
CA VAL A 247 4.79 13.40 7.83
C VAL A 247 4.53 12.22 8.76
N LEU A 248 5.45 11.25 8.77
CA LEU A 248 5.36 10.11 9.66
C LEU A 248 6.05 10.42 10.99
N SER A 249 5.25 10.50 12.04
CA SER A 249 5.70 10.71 13.42
C SER A 249 6.65 9.60 13.88
N ARG A 250 7.66 9.93 14.70
CA ARG A 250 8.77 9.00 15.05
C ARG A 250 8.33 7.85 15.96
N ASP A 251 7.26 8.04 16.71
CA ASP A 251 6.59 7.04 17.55
C ASP A 251 6.06 5.86 16.72
N LEU A 252 5.62 6.11 15.48
CA LEU A 252 5.11 5.10 14.55
C LEU A 252 6.22 4.22 13.93
N LEU A 253 7.50 4.55 14.18
CA LEU A 253 8.65 3.92 13.55
C LEU A 253 9.52 3.17 14.57
N VAL A 254 10.16 2.09 14.11
CA VAL A 254 11.19 1.36 14.86
C VAL A 254 12.46 2.19 14.98
N SER A 255 12.89 2.79 13.86
CA SER A 255 14.01 3.73 13.81
C SER A 255 13.53 5.17 13.94
N SER A 256 14.26 5.99 14.70
CA SER A 256 13.97 7.42 14.86
C SER A 256 14.62 8.30 13.80
N THR A 257 15.13 7.74 12.70
CA THR A 257 15.77 8.45 11.58
C THR A 257 14.88 9.57 11.02
N THR A 258 15.49 10.66 10.54
CA THR A 258 14.74 11.80 10.00
C THR A 258 14.29 11.62 8.56
N GLU A 259 15.05 10.86 7.77
CA GLU A 259 14.93 10.70 6.31
C GLU A 259 13.76 9.81 5.90
N GLY A 260 13.24 9.99 4.68
CA GLY A 260 12.17 9.16 4.09
C GLY A 260 10.78 9.26 4.73
N ARG A 261 10.61 10.01 5.83
CA ARG A 261 9.35 10.11 6.59
C ARG A 261 8.35 11.14 6.08
N ARG A 262 8.60 11.80 4.95
CA ARG A 262 7.74 12.85 4.38
C ARG A 262 7.26 12.40 3.01
N TYR A 263 5.95 12.42 2.81
CA TYR A 263 5.30 11.95 1.59
C TYR A 263 4.37 13.03 1.03
N GLU A 264 4.32 13.15 -0.30
CA GLU A 264 3.32 13.99 -1.00
C GLU A 264 2.14 13.14 -1.47
N LEU A 265 0.91 13.64 -1.28
CA LEU A 265 -0.31 13.01 -1.80
C LEU A 265 -0.37 13.13 -3.33
N VAL A 266 -0.17 12.01 -4.03
CA VAL A 266 -0.22 11.99 -5.51
C VAL A 266 -1.57 11.61 -6.10
N SER A 267 -2.40 10.85 -5.38
CA SER A 267 -3.68 10.35 -5.89
C SER A 267 -4.62 9.86 -4.79
N THR A 268 -5.94 9.88 -5.09
CA THR A 268 -7.02 9.38 -4.24
C THR A 268 -8.01 8.53 -5.05
N ILE A 269 -8.26 7.27 -4.67
CA ILE A 269 -9.37 6.45 -5.22
C ILE A 269 -10.61 6.64 -4.35
N THR A 270 -11.76 7.07 -4.89
CA THR A 270 -12.90 7.54 -4.08
C THR A 270 -14.23 6.86 -4.41
N HIS A 271 -14.88 6.17 -3.46
CA HIS A 271 -16.18 5.49 -3.63
C HIS A 271 -17.39 6.36 -3.19
N HIS A 272 -17.99 7.07 -4.14
CA HIS A 272 -19.31 7.68 -3.95
C HIS A 272 -20.42 6.61 -3.87
N GLY A 273 -21.51 6.88 -3.17
CA GLY A 273 -22.64 5.94 -2.97
C GLY A 273 -22.82 5.53 -1.51
N ARG A 274 -24.05 5.14 -1.13
CA ARG A 274 -24.42 4.77 0.25
C ARG A 274 -24.11 3.31 0.59
N GLU A 275 -24.21 2.43 -0.40
CA GLU A 275 -24.04 0.98 -0.31
C GLU A 275 -22.79 0.54 -1.08
N ALA A 276 -22.18 -0.57 -0.67
CA ALA A 276 -20.99 -1.14 -1.33
C ALA A 276 -21.28 -1.71 -2.74
N SER A 277 -22.53 -2.09 -3.01
CA SER A 277 -22.96 -2.69 -4.29
C SER A 277 -23.54 -1.68 -5.29
N ARG A 278 -23.66 -0.41 -4.88
CA ARG A 278 -24.35 0.67 -5.64
C ARG A 278 -23.63 2.01 -5.49
N GLY A 279 -22.33 2.02 -5.76
CA GLY A 279 -21.48 3.19 -5.77
C GLY A 279 -21.02 3.65 -7.16
N ILE A 280 -20.17 4.67 -7.17
CA ILE A 280 -19.34 5.10 -8.30
C ILE A 280 -17.94 5.33 -7.75
N ILE A 281 -16.95 4.63 -8.32
CA ILE A 281 -15.54 4.85 -7.99
C ILE A 281 -15.02 5.97 -8.89
N LEU A 282 -14.64 7.08 -8.28
CA LEU A 282 -14.03 8.26 -8.88
C LEU A 282 -12.54 8.29 -8.51
N LEU A 283 -11.66 8.24 -9.50
CA LEU A 283 -10.24 8.52 -9.28
C LEU A 283 -10.04 10.04 -9.27
N MET A 284 -9.66 10.63 -8.15
CA MET A 284 -9.33 12.06 -8.06
C MET A 284 -7.82 12.25 -7.85
N ARG A 285 -7.24 13.04 -8.77
CA ARG A 285 -5.80 13.35 -8.89
C ARG A 285 -4.94 12.16 -9.32
N VAL A 286 -4.10 12.37 -10.33
CA VAL A 286 -2.92 11.56 -10.63
C VAL A 286 -1.81 12.56 -10.88
N THR A 287 -0.78 12.56 -10.04
CA THR A 287 0.44 13.35 -10.27
C THR A 287 1.64 12.42 -10.12
N LEU A 288 2.04 11.78 -11.22
CA LEU A 288 3.25 10.98 -11.29
C LEU A 288 4.49 11.88 -11.26
N MET A 289 5.00 12.13 -10.06
CA MET A 289 6.33 12.69 -9.81
C MET A 289 7.15 11.64 -9.06
N VAL A 290 8.38 11.40 -9.50
CA VAL A 290 9.19 10.28 -8.99
C VAL A 290 9.97 10.70 -7.75
N SER A 291 9.43 10.42 -6.56
CA SER A 291 10.13 10.12 -5.29
C SER A 291 9.27 10.50 -4.08
N GLY A 292 8.94 9.54 -3.20
CA GLY A 292 8.28 9.79 -1.91
C GLY A 292 6.79 10.12 -2.00
N CYS A 293 6.00 9.19 -2.55
CA CYS A 293 4.60 9.45 -2.91
C CYS A 293 3.62 8.69 -2.01
N VAL A 294 2.44 9.25 -1.76
CA VAL A 294 1.34 8.59 -1.06
C VAL A 294 0.16 8.41 -2.01
N LEU A 295 -0.29 7.16 -2.15
CA LEU A 295 -1.55 6.81 -2.81
C LEU A 295 -2.59 6.59 -1.70
N MET A 296 -3.53 7.51 -1.57
CA MET A 296 -4.66 7.34 -0.66
C MET A 296 -5.80 6.59 -1.34
N MET A 297 -6.58 5.87 -0.54
CA MET A 297 -7.91 5.41 -0.97
C MET A 297 -8.99 6.01 -0.07
N HIS A 298 -9.66 7.02 -0.65
CA HIS A 298 -11.03 7.47 -0.40
C HIS A 298 -11.37 8.50 0.71
N LEU A 299 -11.74 9.71 0.26
CA LEU A 299 -12.60 10.67 0.99
C LEU A 299 -14.08 10.59 0.62
N SER A 300 -14.95 10.48 1.62
CA SER A 300 -16.34 10.94 1.48
C SER A 300 -16.37 12.48 1.63
N LEU A 301 -16.62 13.22 0.55
CA LEU A 301 -16.89 14.66 0.58
C LEU A 301 -18.40 14.95 0.69
N PRO A 302 -18.85 15.82 1.62
CA PRO A 302 -20.17 16.44 1.56
C PRO A 302 -20.23 17.46 0.40
N SER A 303 -21.44 17.73 -0.08
CA SER A 303 -21.68 18.61 -1.23
C SER A 303 -21.52 20.10 -0.92
N ALA A 304 -20.33 20.66 -1.17
CA ALA A 304 -20.13 22.05 -1.63
C ALA A 304 -18.65 22.33 -1.98
N GLN A 305 -18.42 23.20 -2.98
CA GLN A 305 -17.13 23.82 -3.32
C GLN A 305 -15.95 22.88 -3.64
N ALA A 306 -15.99 22.29 -4.84
CA ALA A 306 -14.76 21.91 -5.52
C ALA A 306 -13.93 23.17 -5.83
N ARG A 307 -12.71 23.27 -5.28
CA ARG A 307 -11.68 24.22 -5.74
C ARG A 307 -10.41 23.45 -6.06
N CYS A 308 -9.99 23.53 -7.33
CA CYS A 308 -8.73 22.98 -7.82
C CYS A 308 -7.58 23.91 -7.41
N CYS A 309 -6.46 23.36 -6.93
CA CYS A 309 -5.22 24.11 -6.68
C CYS A 309 -3.96 23.23 -6.78
N MET A 310 -2.87 23.89 -7.19
CA MET A 310 -1.49 23.38 -7.31
C MET A 310 -0.57 24.28 -6.42
N ILE A 311 0.77 24.32 -6.44
CA ILE A 311 1.80 23.85 -7.36
C ILE A 311 3.11 23.59 -6.56
N ARG A 312 3.92 22.59 -6.97
CA ARG A 312 5.36 22.37 -6.69
C ARG A 312 5.81 21.95 -5.26
N PRO A 313 6.75 20.98 -5.17
CA PRO A 313 7.58 20.77 -3.97
C PRO A 313 8.76 21.77 -3.90
N MET A 314 9.24 22.03 -2.69
CA MET A 314 10.47 22.80 -2.43
C MET A 314 11.69 21.88 -2.22
N PHE A 315 12.79 22.20 -2.89
CA PHE A 315 14.13 21.75 -2.50
C PHE A 315 14.77 22.84 -1.63
N SER A 316 15.14 22.51 -0.39
CA SER A 316 16.05 23.36 0.39
C SER A 316 17.48 23.18 -0.15
N SER A 317 17.86 24.02 -1.10
CA SER A 317 19.28 24.20 -1.45
C SER A 317 19.95 24.92 -0.27
N THR A 318 20.61 24.14 0.59
CA THR A 318 21.55 24.68 1.57
C THR A 318 22.83 25.09 0.83
N ASN A 319 22.79 26.26 0.20
CA ASN A 319 24.02 26.95 -0.18
C ASN A 319 24.75 27.33 1.12
N LYS A 320 25.84 26.61 1.43
CA LYS A 320 26.89 27.16 2.28
C LYS A 320 27.44 28.39 1.58
N SER A 321 27.25 29.54 2.20
CA SER A 321 28.23 30.63 2.12
C SER A 321 29.43 30.18 2.94
N ASP A 322 30.50 29.76 2.26
CA ASP A 322 31.85 29.82 2.82
C ASP A 322 32.43 31.19 2.37
N ASP A 323 33.20 31.84 3.25
CA ASP A 323 33.71 33.23 3.12
C ASP A 323 34.69 33.46 1.94
#